data_AF-A0A9D5EE86-F1
#
_entry.id   AF-A0A9D5EE86-F1
#
_cell.length_a   1.000
_cell.length_b   1.000
_cell.length_c   1.000
_cell.angle_alpha   90.00
_cell.angle_beta   90.00
_cell.angle_gamma   90.00
#
_symmetry.space_group_name_H-M   'P 1'
#
loop_
_entity.id
_entity.type
_entity.pdbx_description
1 polymer ?
#
loop_
_entity_poly.entity_id
_entity_poly.type
_entity_poly.pdbx_seq_one_letter_code
_entity_poly.pdbx_strand_id
1 'polypeptide(L)'
;MAGCSASDATSARLTLFEDLSGTILTSQLSVAPEPDTPEASGVAGVRWRSQGRITLRSGRFDRVTDVRLADIAFVSASTEGIKGVTVRIPLGPSAQWPGWISADAARIDDARAALDPDNLTEKLGKVAVLTITAPGAVTSSVVGPARARGLSASFEDKTATVEVPIEWAQRQDEPIVWQVTWR
;
A
#
# COMPACT_ATOMS: atom_id res chain seq x y z
N MET A 1 -19.84 2.51 -9.89
CA MET A 1 -18.53 2.87 -10.51
C MET A 1 -17.71 3.51 -9.41
N ALA A 2 -16.81 2.75 -8.79
CA ALA A 2 -15.96 3.26 -7.72
C ALA A 2 -14.82 4.05 -8.38
N GLY A 3 -14.80 5.37 -8.20
CA GLY A 3 -13.64 6.17 -8.52
C GLY A 3 -12.46 5.67 -7.69
N CYS A 4 -11.29 5.52 -8.31
CA CYS A 4 -10.06 5.33 -7.56
C CYS A 4 -9.93 6.51 -6.60
N SER A 5 -10.06 6.24 -5.30
CA SER A 5 -9.71 7.20 -4.27
C SER A 5 -8.18 7.32 -4.26
N ALA A 6 -7.62 8.45 -3.83
CA ALA A 6 -6.16 8.58 -3.80
C ALA A 6 -5.45 7.61 -2.84
N SER A 7 -6.19 7.06 -1.85
CA SER A 7 -5.74 5.93 -1.02
C SER A 7 -5.52 4.65 -1.84
N ASP A 8 -6.13 4.55 -3.03
CA ASP A 8 -5.99 3.39 -3.91
C ASP A 8 -4.74 3.45 -4.77
N ALA A 9 -4.07 4.60 -4.90
CA ALA A 9 -2.95 4.77 -5.83
C ALA A 9 -1.63 4.13 -5.33
N THR A 10 -1.53 3.87 -4.03
CA THR A 10 -0.29 3.50 -3.34
C THR A 10 -0.63 2.49 -2.24
N SER A 11 -1.02 1.28 -2.64
CA SER A 11 -1.62 0.30 -1.71
C SER A 11 -1.28 -1.15 -2.03
N ALA A 12 -1.34 -2.00 -1.01
CA ALA A 12 -1.40 -3.44 -1.18
C ALA A 12 -2.56 -4.03 -0.38
N ARG A 13 -3.37 -4.86 -1.03
CA ARG A 13 -4.55 -5.48 -0.47
C ARG A 13 -4.41 -6.98 -0.55
N LEU A 14 -4.48 -7.65 0.59
CA LEU A 14 -4.51 -9.10 0.67
C LEU A 14 -5.92 -9.53 1.07
N THR A 15 -6.44 -10.54 0.39
CA THR A 15 -7.68 -11.23 0.77
C THR A 15 -7.32 -12.66 1.13
N LEU A 16 -7.58 -13.04 2.37
CA LEU A 16 -7.23 -14.35 2.92
C LEU A 16 -8.45 -15.28 2.92
N PHE A 17 -8.19 -16.55 2.58
CA PHE A 17 -9.12 -17.65 2.76
C PHE A 17 -8.88 -18.36 4.10
N GLU A 18 -9.75 -19.31 4.45
CA GLU A 18 -9.73 -20.03 5.72
C GLU A 18 -8.42 -20.80 5.99
N ASP A 19 -7.75 -21.23 4.91
CA ASP A 19 -6.48 -21.96 4.91
C ASP A 19 -5.24 -21.04 4.84
N LEU A 20 -5.44 -19.72 4.92
CA LEU A 20 -4.42 -18.68 4.80
C LEU A 20 -3.75 -18.58 3.42
N SER A 21 -4.32 -19.24 2.40
CA SER A 21 -4.08 -18.89 1.00
C SER A 21 -4.90 -17.64 0.65
N GLY A 22 -4.73 -17.10 -0.56
CA GLY A 22 -5.47 -15.89 -0.90
C GLY A 22 -5.06 -15.21 -2.19
N THR A 23 -5.54 -13.98 -2.34
CA THR A 23 -5.22 -13.10 -3.47
C THR A 23 -4.57 -11.83 -2.97
N ILE A 24 -3.75 -11.24 -3.83
CA ILE A 24 -3.15 -9.94 -3.60
C ILE A 24 -3.50 -9.00 -4.76
N LEU A 25 -3.76 -7.74 -4.44
CA LEU A 25 -3.86 -6.63 -5.38
C LEU A 25 -2.93 -5.53 -4.91
N THR A 26 -2.02 -5.10 -5.78
CA THR A 26 -1.06 -4.05 -5.49
C THR A 26 -1.28 -2.91 -6.46
N SER A 27 -1.21 -1.69 -5.96
CA SER A 27 -1.34 -0.47 -6.74
C SER A 27 -0.12 0.40 -6.52
N GLN A 28 0.52 0.75 -7.63
CA GLN A 28 1.72 1.57 -7.65
C GLN A 28 1.49 2.81 -8.50
N LEU A 29 1.83 3.96 -7.95
CA LEU A 29 1.85 5.22 -8.67
C LEU A 29 3.22 5.43 -9.34
N SER A 30 3.21 5.83 -10.60
CA SER A 30 4.41 6.17 -11.37
C SER A 30 4.18 7.41 -12.24
N VAL A 31 5.25 8.13 -12.59
CA VAL A 31 5.19 9.34 -13.41
C VAL A 31 6.23 9.30 -14.51
N ALA A 32 5.77 9.56 -15.73
CA ALA A 32 6.64 9.79 -16.88
C ALA A 32 6.67 11.29 -17.21
N PRO A 33 7.85 11.85 -17.54
CA PRO A 33 8.00 13.27 -17.90
C PRO A 33 7.32 13.62 -19.23
N GLU A 34 7.16 12.68 -20.16
CA GLU A 34 6.36 12.87 -21.37
C GLU A 34 5.49 11.63 -21.62
N PRO A 35 4.24 11.81 -22.09
CA PRO A 35 3.40 10.68 -22.44
C PRO A 35 3.93 10.01 -23.72
N ASP A 36 4.40 8.77 -23.59
CA ASP A 36 4.78 7.95 -24.75
C ASP A 36 3.60 7.16 -25.34
N THR A 37 2.38 7.48 -24.93
CA THR A 37 1.23 6.62 -25.21
C THR A 37 0.50 6.98 -26.50
N PRO A 38 -0.12 5.98 -27.17
CA PRO A 38 -0.95 6.21 -28.34
C PRO A 38 -2.09 7.22 -28.09
N GLU A 39 -2.62 7.32 -26.86
CA GLU A 39 -3.68 8.29 -26.56
C GLU A 39 -3.19 9.74 -26.71
N ALA A 40 -1.95 10.04 -26.33
CA ALA A 40 -1.38 11.39 -26.47
C ALA A 40 -1.22 11.78 -27.95
N SER A 41 -0.99 10.81 -28.84
CA SER A 41 -0.85 11.04 -30.28
C SER A 41 -2.16 11.42 -30.99
N GLY A 42 -3.31 11.15 -30.36
CA GLY A 42 -4.63 11.48 -30.90
C GLY A 42 -5.12 12.89 -30.58
N VAL A 43 -4.38 13.67 -29.79
CA VAL A 43 -4.78 15.01 -29.32
C VAL A 43 -3.89 16.07 -29.94
N ALA A 44 -4.47 16.93 -30.78
CA ALA A 44 -3.76 18.03 -31.44
C ALA A 44 -3.83 19.33 -30.62
N GLY A 45 -2.79 20.18 -30.74
CA GLY A 45 -2.76 21.51 -30.13
C GLY A 45 -2.48 21.55 -28.62
N VAL A 46 -2.18 20.40 -28.00
CA VAL A 46 -1.88 20.30 -26.56
C VAL A 46 -0.40 20.00 -26.35
N ARG A 47 0.24 20.75 -25.44
CA ARG A 47 1.59 20.45 -24.96
C ARG A 47 1.51 19.74 -23.62
N TRP A 48 1.66 18.43 -23.65
CA TRP A 48 1.73 17.61 -22.45
C TRP A 48 3.00 17.94 -21.65
N ARG A 49 2.91 17.88 -20.32
CA ARG A 49 4.02 18.19 -19.39
C ARG A 49 4.47 17.00 -18.55
N SER A 50 3.57 16.07 -18.29
CA SER A 50 3.80 14.88 -17.48
C SER A 50 2.65 13.90 -17.68
N GLN A 51 2.86 12.65 -17.29
CA GLN A 51 1.84 11.60 -17.28
C GLN A 51 1.94 10.82 -15.97
N GLY A 52 0.87 10.84 -15.17
CA GLY A 52 0.69 9.92 -14.05
C GLY A 52 0.13 8.58 -14.53
N ARG A 53 0.64 7.47 -13.98
CA ARG A 53 0.15 6.11 -14.24
C ARG A 53 -0.03 5.37 -12.92
N ILE A 54 -1.20 4.79 -12.72
CA ILE A 54 -1.45 3.81 -11.65
C ILE A 54 -1.35 2.42 -12.26
N THR A 55 -0.38 1.63 -11.80
CA THR A 55 -0.21 0.23 -12.22
C THR A 55 -0.84 -0.67 -11.17
N LEU A 56 -1.84 -1.44 -11.59
CA LEU A 56 -2.45 -2.48 -10.77
C LEU A 56 -1.85 -3.83 -11.14
N ARG A 57 -1.47 -4.62 -10.14
CA ARG A 57 -1.05 -6.03 -10.31
C ARG A 57 -1.86 -6.89 -9.36
N SER A 58 -2.39 -8.01 -9.86
CA SER A 58 -3.09 -8.99 -9.04
C SER A 58 -2.44 -10.37 -9.16
N GLY A 59 -2.58 -11.16 -8.12
CA GLY A 59 -2.04 -12.52 -8.07
C GLY A 59 -2.71 -13.37 -7.00
N ARG A 60 -2.35 -14.65 -7.00
CA ARG A 60 -2.76 -15.64 -5.99
C ARG A 60 -1.52 -16.16 -5.27
N PHE A 61 -1.67 -16.50 -4.00
CA PHE A 61 -0.66 -17.18 -3.20
C PHE A 61 -1.27 -18.36 -2.46
N ASP A 62 -0.46 -19.39 -2.23
CA ASP A 62 -0.89 -20.60 -1.52
C ASP A 62 -0.74 -20.45 -0.01
N ARG A 63 0.21 -19.63 0.45
CA ARG A 63 0.44 -19.35 1.87
C ARG A 63 0.81 -17.90 2.08
N VAL A 64 0.12 -17.22 3.01
CA VAL A 64 0.41 -15.83 3.34
C VAL A 64 1.87 -15.62 3.79
N THR A 65 2.48 -16.59 4.46
CA THR A 65 3.87 -16.51 4.95
C THR A 65 4.92 -16.48 3.84
N ASP A 66 4.56 -16.93 2.64
CA ASP A 66 5.43 -16.93 1.47
C ASP A 66 5.34 -15.61 0.68
N VAL A 67 4.31 -14.81 0.98
CA VAL A 67 4.14 -13.49 0.37
C VAL A 67 5.24 -12.55 0.86
N ARG A 68 5.83 -11.81 -0.09
CA ARG A 68 6.77 -10.72 0.17
C ARG A 68 6.36 -9.51 -0.64
N LEU A 69 6.32 -8.36 0.01
CA LEU A 69 6.11 -7.07 -0.65
C LEU A 69 7.39 -6.27 -0.49
N ALA A 70 8.29 -6.39 -1.48
CA ALA A 70 9.70 -6.06 -1.32
C ALA A 70 10.28 -6.76 -0.08
N ASP A 71 10.57 -6.01 0.98
CA ASP A 71 11.13 -6.47 2.24
C ASP A 71 10.09 -6.59 3.39
N ILE A 72 8.80 -6.28 3.13
CA ILE A 72 7.71 -6.58 4.06
C ILE A 72 7.46 -8.09 4.08
N ALA A 73 7.41 -8.65 5.29
CA ALA A 73 7.23 -10.09 5.52
C ALA A 73 6.00 -10.39 6.37
N PHE A 74 5.29 -11.46 6.02
CA PHE A 74 4.16 -12.00 6.76
C PHE A 74 4.67 -13.21 7.55
N VAL A 75 4.64 -13.14 8.88
CA VAL A 75 5.51 -13.94 9.75
C VAL A 75 4.80 -15.11 10.43
N SER A 76 3.53 -14.99 10.81
CA SER A 76 2.83 -16.07 11.51
C SER A 76 1.31 -15.95 11.49
N ALA A 77 0.65 -17.08 11.78
CA ALA A 77 -0.76 -17.16 12.14
C ALA A 77 -1.00 -18.33 13.12
N SER A 78 -1.77 -18.05 14.19
CA SER A 78 -2.37 -18.98 15.16
C SER A 78 -1.59 -19.27 16.44
N THR A 79 -2.08 -18.70 17.54
CA THR A 79 -2.02 -19.26 18.90
C THR A 79 -3.42 -19.81 19.22
N GLU A 80 -3.47 -20.94 19.93
CA GLU A 80 -4.67 -21.70 20.32
C GLU A 80 -6.02 -20.96 20.18
N GLY A 81 -6.75 -21.24 19.10
CA GLY A 81 -8.12 -20.76 18.88
C GLY A 81 -8.28 -19.36 18.28
N ILE A 82 -7.22 -18.54 18.19
CA ILE A 82 -7.27 -17.19 17.60
C ILE A 82 -6.47 -17.19 16.29
N LYS A 83 -7.19 -17.02 15.16
CA LYS A 83 -6.56 -16.83 13.85
C LYS A 83 -6.04 -15.39 13.74
N GLY A 84 -4.86 -15.21 13.15
CA GLY A 84 -4.27 -13.89 12.99
C GLY A 84 -3.15 -13.87 11.97
N VAL A 85 -2.71 -12.69 11.56
CA VAL A 85 -1.49 -12.48 10.76
C VAL A 85 -0.62 -11.47 11.48
N THR A 86 0.67 -11.78 11.60
CA THR A 86 1.69 -10.79 11.97
C THR A 86 2.46 -10.35 10.73
N VAL A 87 2.52 -9.05 10.49
CA VAL A 87 3.26 -8.41 9.40
C VAL A 87 4.42 -7.64 9.99
N ARG A 88 5.64 -7.91 9.52
CA ARG A 88 6.84 -7.14 9.84
C ARG A 88 7.12 -6.19 8.69
N ILE A 89 7.14 -4.90 9.00
CA ILE A 89 7.38 -3.83 8.03
C ILE A 89 8.73 -3.20 8.42
N PRO A 90 9.81 -3.49 7.67
CA PRO A 90 11.11 -2.89 7.93
C PRO A 90 11.05 -1.38 7.67
N LEU A 91 11.75 -0.61 8.50
CA LEU A 91 11.87 0.84 8.33
C LEU A 91 13.32 1.21 8.04
N GLY A 92 13.53 2.46 7.65
CA GLY A 92 14.84 3.09 7.52
C GLY A 92 15.31 3.27 6.09
N PRO A 93 16.51 3.86 5.92
CA PRO A 93 17.04 4.20 4.60
C PRO A 93 17.29 2.97 3.71
N SER A 94 17.45 1.79 4.32
CA SER A 94 17.64 0.52 3.61
C SER A 94 16.32 -0.19 3.29
N ALA A 95 15.18 0.30 3.78
CA ALA A 95 13.88 -0.30 3.51
C ALA A 95 13.52 -0.14 2.03
N GLN A 96 13.13 -1.24 1.40
CA GLN A 96 12.86 -1.31 -0.05
C GLN A 96 11.41 -1.00 -0.39
N TRP A 97 10.46 -1.41 0.46
CA TRP A 97 9.04 -1.24 0.20
C TRP A 97 8.58 0.21 -0.07
N PRO A 98 9.16 1.27 0.52
CA PRO A 98 8.70 2.63 0.23
C PRO A 98 8.91 3.02 -1.24
N GLY A 99 10.05 2.62 -1.83
CA GLY A 99 10.34 2.84 -3.25
C GLY A 99 9.62 1.88 -4.19
N TRP A 100 9.12 0.75 -3.67
CA TRP A 100 8.30 -0.18 -4.45
C TRP A 100 6.83 0.27 -4.55
N ILE A 101 6.28 0.84 -3.48
CA ILE A 101 4.89 1.30 -3.41
C ILE A 101 4.73 2.74 -3.93
N SER A 102 5.70 3.62 -3.68
CA SER A 102 5.62 5.02 -4.08
C SER A 102 6.39 5.32 -5.37
N ALA A 103 5.97 6.38 -6.05
CA ALA A 103 6.80 7.01 -7.08
C ALA A 103 8.10 7.52 -6.43
N ASP A 104 9.15 7.68 -7.23
CA ASP A 104 10.39 8.33 -6.79
C ASP A 104 10.05 9.64 -6.07
N ALA A 105 10.61 9.87 -4.89
CA ALA A 105 10.30 11.02 -4.04
C ALA A 105 10.53 12.34 -4.78
N ALA A 106 11.49 12.37 -5.71
CA ALA A 106 11.76 13.52 -6.58
C ALA A 106 10.63 13.86 -7.56
N ARG A 107 9.68 12.93 -7.78
CA ARG A 107 8.59 13.04 -8.76
C ARG A 107 7.20 12.87 -8.16
N ILE A 108 7.06 12.70 -6.85
CA ILE A 108 5.75 12.62 -6.19
C ILE A 108 4.94 13.88 -6.42
N ASP A 109 5.57 15.06 -6.36
CA ASP A 109 4.86 16.32 -6.60
C ASP A 109 4.44 16.47 -8.07
N ASP A 110 5.24 15.98 -9.01
CA ASP A 110 4.85 15.88 -10.42
C ASP A 110 3.71 14.88 -10.64
N ALA A 111 3.70 13.77 -9.87
CA ALA A 111 2.62 12.77 -9.88
C ALA A 111 1.30 13.38 -9.43
N ARG A 112 1.37 14.16 -8.36
CA ARG A 112 0.23 14.86 -7.78
C ARG A 112 -0.28 15.93 -8.73
N ALA A 113 0.60 16.75 -9.30
CA ALA A 113 0.20 17.73 -10.30
C ALA A 113 -0.44 17.08 -11.55
N ALA A 114 -0.02 15.86 -11.92
CA ALA A 114 -0.59 15.14 -13.06
C ALA A 114 -1.94 14.46 -12.78
N LEU A 115 -2.12 13.88 -11.58
CA LEU A 115 -3.32 13.10 -11.23
C LEU A 115 -4.37 13.90 -10.45
N ASP A 116 -3.94 14.95 -9.80
CA ASP A 116 -4.75 15.81 -8.95
C ASP A 116 -4.28 17.27 -9.10
N PRO A 117 -4.50 17.88 -10.28
CA PRO A 117 -4.04 19.24 -10.57
C PRO A 117 -4.66 20.29 -9.63
N ASP A 118 -5.81 19.98 -9.03
CA ASP A 118 -6.49 20.82 -8.03
C ASP A 118 -6.01 20.56 -6.60
N ASN A 119 -5.06 19.62 -6.42
CA ASN A 119 -4.45 19.23 -5.16
C ASN A 119 -5.48 18.85 -4.08
N LEU A 120 -6.58 18.22 -4.50
CA LEU A 120 -7.68 17.81 -3.64
C LEU A 120 -7.28 16.67 -2.69
N THR A 121 -6.14 16.03 -2.93
CA THR A 121 -5.71 14.85 -2.20
C THR A 121 -4.28 14.91 -1.69
N GLU A 122 -4.17 15.25 -0.41
CA GLU A 122 -2.90 15.40 0.30
C GLU A 122 -2.14 14.09 0.52
N LYS A 123 -2.83 12.94 0.45
CA LYS A 123 -2.26 11.63 0.79
C LYS A 123 -1.56 10.90 -0.37
N LEU A 124 -1.77 11.33 -1.61
CA LEU A 124 -1.29 10.61 -2.80
C LEU A 124 0.24 10.46 -2.77
N GLY A 125 0.74 9.22 -2.79
CA GLY A 125 2.18 8.90 -2.76
C GLY A 125 2.90 9.16 -1.42
N LYS A 126 2.22 9.73 -0.41
CA LYS A 126 2.83 10.05 0.90
C LYS A 126 2.55 9.02 1.98
N VAL A 127 1.47 8.27 1.82
CA VAL A 127 1.03 7.23 2.75
C VAL A 127 0.90 5.93 1.98
N ALA A 128 1.57 4.89 2.45
CA ALA A 128 1.32 3.54 2.00
C ALA A 128 0.19 2.93 2.81
N VAL A 129 -0.77 2.33 2.10
CA VAL A 129 -1.92 1.66 2.72
C VAL A 129 -1.78 0.16 2.52
N LEU A 130 -1.67 -0.60 3.60
CA LEU A 130 -1.74 -2.05 3.56
C LEU A 130 -3.07 -2.49 4.15
N THR A 131 -3.77 -3.37 3.44
CA THR A 131 -5.07 -3.89 3.85
C THR A 131 -5.07 -5.40 3.85
N ILE A 132 -5.63 -6.01 4.89
CA ILE A 132 -5.88 -7.44 4.99
C ILE A 132 -7.38 -7.64 5.18
N THR A 133 -8.02 -8.30 4.23
CA THR A 133 -9.36 -8.85 4.38
C THR A 133 -9.24 -10.28 4.89
N ALA A 134 -9.67 -10.51 6.13
CA ALA A 134 -9.69 -11.80 6.79
C ALA A 134 -10.91 -12.64 6.35
N PRO A 135 -10.88 -13.97 6.50
CA PRO A 135 -12.05 -14.81 6.22
C PRO A 135 -13.19 -14.60 7.25
N GLY A 136 -12.83 -14.23 8.48
CA GLY A 136 -13.73 -13.90 9.59
C GLY A 136 -13.71 -12.43 9.98
N ALA A 137 -14.49 -12.07 11.02
CA ALA A 137 -14.56 -10.70 11.50
C ALA A 137 -13.29 -10.35 12.29
N VAL A 138 -12.63 -9.26 11.90
CA VAL A 138 -11.42 -8.76 12.57
C VAL A 138 -11.80 -8.30 13.97
N THR A 139 -11.04 -8.80 14.95
CA THR A 139 -11.18 -8.49 16.36
C THR A 139 -10.11 -7.53 16.87
N SER A 140 -8.98 -7.44 16.17
CA SER A 140 -7.87 -6.57 16.54
C SER A 140 -7.00 -6.22 15.34
N SER A 141 -6.47 -4.99 15.33
CA SER A 141 -5.48 -4.47 14.38
C SER A 141 -4.56 -3.52 15.14
N VAL A 142 -3.34 -3.95 15.45
CA VAL A 142 -2.42 -3.22 16.33
C VAL A 142 -1.08 -3.05 15.63
N VAL A 143 -0.53 -1.84 15.67
CA VAL A 143 0.80 -1.53 15.15
C VAL A 143 1.70 -0.98 16.26
N GLY A 144 2.95 -1.44 16.31
CA GLY A 144 3.95 -0.98 17.27
C GLY A 144 5.36 -1.49 16.93
N PRO A 145 6.40 -1.14 17.72
CA PRO A 145 6.36 -0.25 18.89
C PRO A 145 6.38 1.24 18.53
N ALA A 146 6.73 1.58 17.29
CA ALA A 146 6.95 2.95 16.87
C ALA A 146 5.64 3.77 16.81
N ARG A 147 5.74 5.08 17.08
CA ARG A 147 4.63 6.03 17.01
C ARG A 147 4.98 7.17 16.07
N ALA A 148 4.06 7.52 15.19
CA ALA A 148 4.21 8.64 14.26
C ALA A 148 2.88 9.32 14.02
N ARG A 149 2.92 10.61 13.68
CA ARG A 149 1.74 11.28 13.13
C ARG A 149 1.41 10.65 11.78
N GLY A 150 0.19 10.13 11.64
CA GLY A 150 -0.27 9.47 10.41
C GLY A 150 0.05 7.98 10.32
N LEU A 151 0.83 7.42 11.26
CA LEU A 151 0.89 5.97 11.43
C LEU A 151 -0.36 5.54 12.20
N SER A 152 -1.17 4.68 11.58
CA SER A 152 -2.38 4.17 12.23
C SER A 152 -2.68 2.75 11.80
N ALA A 153 -3.27 1.97 12.71
CA ALA A 153 -3.90 0.71 12.40
C ALA A 153 -5.38 0.83 12.78
N SER A 154 -6.25 0.36 11.89
CA SER A 154 -7.70 0.34 12.09
C SER A 154 -8.26 -0.98 11.56
N PHE A 155 -9.52 -1.25 11.89
CA PHE A 155 -10.27 -2.35 11.29
C PHE A 155 -11.76 -2.05 11.28
N GLU A 156 -12.45 -2.66 10.32
CA GLU A 156 -13.90 -2.63 10.15
C GLU A 156 -14.36 -3.97 9.56
N ASP A 157 -15.32 -4.63 10.22
CA ASP A 157 -15.83 -5.95 9.85
C ASP A 157 -14.69 -6.95 9.57
N LYS A 158 -14.51 -7.40 8.31
CA LYS A 158 -13.47 -8.35 7.92
C LYS A 158 -12.15 -7.71 7.52
N THR A 159 -12.06 -6.38 7.54
CA THR A 159 -10.95 -5.65 6.93
C THR A 159 -10.11 -4.96 7.99
N ALA A 160 -8.81 -5.24 8.00
CA ALA A 160 -7.82 -4.51 8.78
C ALA A 160 -6.97 -3.65 7.85
N THR A 161 -6.67 -2.43 8.27
CA THR A 161 -5.87 -1.48 7.50
C THR A 161 -4.75 -0.92 8.37
N VAL A 162 -3.55 -0.76 7.80
CA VAL A 162 -2.48 0.06 8.37
C VAL A 162 -2.08 1.13 7.35
N GLU A 163 -2.03 2.37 7.82
CA GLU A 163 -1.52 3.53 7.08
C GLU A 163 -0.12 3.84 7.58
N VAL A 164 0.88 3.84 6.69
CA VAL A 164 2.28 4.12 7.02
C VAL A 164 2.79 5.32 6.23
N PRO A 165 3.16 6.44 6.88
CA PRO A 165 3.75 7.58 6.19
C PRO A 165 5.14 7.24 5.65
N ILE A 166 5.37 7.44 4.36
CA ILE A 166 6.59 7.02 3.66
C ILE A 166 7.82 7.79 4.13
N GLU A 167 7.73 9.12 4.23
CA GLU A 167 8.86 9.94 4.69
C GLU A 167 9.29 9.59 6.11
N TRP A 168 8.32 9.29 6.97
CA TRP A 168 8.62 8.86 8.34
C TRP A 168 9.30 7.49 8.32
N ALA A 169 8.74 6.53 7.58
CA ALA A 169 9.26 5.18 7.46
C ALA A 169 10.73 5.15 7.01
N GLN A 170 11.12 6.03 6.08
CA GLN A 170 12.51 6.12 5.59
C GLN A 170 13.51 6.67 6.63
N ARG A 171 13.04 7.32 7.69
CA ARG A 171 13.87 7.97 8.72
C ARG A 171 13.94 7.22 10.05
N GLN A 172 13.26 6.08 10.18
CA GLN A 172 13.28 5.29 11.42
C GLN A 172 14.22 4.11 11.31
N ASP A 173 14.77 3.65 12.43
CA ASP A 173 15.70 2.51 12.42
C ASP A 173 15.07 1.21 12.94
N GLU A 174 13.89 1.29 13.56
CA GLU A 174 13.20 0.14 14.15
C GLU A 174 12.01 -0.31 13.29
N PRO A 175 11.94 -1.58 12.86
CA PRO A 175 10.79 -2.14 12.16
C PRO A 175 9.51 -2.02 13.00
N ILE A 176 8.38 -1.79 12.33
CA ILE A 176 7.08 -1.94 12.97
C ILE A 176 6.53 -3.34 12.74
N VAL A 177 5.74 -3.80 13.69
CA VAL A 177 4.99 -5.04 13.65
C VAL A 177 3.52 -4.67 13.66
N TRP A 178 2.80 -5.11 12.63
CA TRP A 178 1.36 -4.98 12.52
C TRP A 178 0.73 -6.35 12.75
N GLN A 179 -0.10 -6.46 13.79
CA GLN A 179 -0.78 -7.69 14.17
C GLN A 179 -2.27 -7.55 13.92
N VAL A 180 -2.83 -8.50 13.19
CA VAL A 180 -4.26 -8.60 12.88
C VAL A 180 -4.79 -9.91 13.43
N THR A 181 -5.91 -9.90 14.15
CA THR A 181 -6.60 -11.12 14.60
C THR A 181 -8.07 -11.09 14.22
N TRP A 182 -8.66 -12.27 14.01
CA TRP A 182 -10.07 -12.42 13.63
C TRP A 182 -10.69 -13.70 14.21
N ARG A 183 -12.02 -13.78 14.13
CA ARG A 183 -12.85 -14.92 14.56
C ARG A 183 -13.87 -15.30 13.50
#